data_AF-A0A176YHI9-F1
#
_entry.id   AF-A0A176YHI9-F1
#
_cell.length_a   1.000
_cell.length_b   1.000
_cell.length_c   1.000
_cell.angle_alpha   90.00
_cell.angle_beta   90.00
_cell.angle_gamma   90.00
#
_symmetry.space_group_name_H-M   'P 1'
#
loop_
_entity.id
_entity.type
_entity.pdbx_description
1 polymer ?
#
loop_
_entity_poly.entity_id
_entity_poly.type
_entity_poly.pdbx_seq_one_letter_code
_entity_poly.pdbx_strand_id
1 'polypeptide(L)'
;MRLPSIALFLTLLLSAAHAAPAPMPQQVDIPLASGVLHAQLYKPDGDGPFPTVIALHGCGGLGGHSDPVLPRYRDWAAELLKAGSAVLLPDSYGSREVGPQCRVKEGHVKARRERVADIVASRAWLMKQTWVARNRISLIGWANGASALLWAVRPQNAARDASPDFRAAVAFYPDCRISAGLGWSTRVPTLVLIGGNDDVSSPPACRQMVDGAHGRSALARIVVYPGAYHDFDRANTPLHALAGSTDAATPDRGHLGTDAEARAEAQKEVAEWLAR
;
A
#
# COMPACT_ATOMS: atom_id res chain seq x y z
N MET A 1 53.20 56.24 -20.74
CA MET A 1 52.03 55.40 -21.06
C MET A 1 52.00 54.22 -20.11
N ARG A 2 51.09 54.20 -19.14
CA ARG A 2 50.83 53.04 -18.27
C ARG A 2 49.32 52.80 -18.27
N LEU A 3 48.89 51.62 -18.73
CA LEU A 3 47.51 51.15 -18.64
C LEU A 3 47.41 50.22 -17.42
N PRO A 4 46.40 50.38 -16.54
CA PRO A 4 46.14 49.41 -15.48
C PRO A 4 45.19 48.32 -16.00
N SER A 5 45.55 47.06 -15.76
CA SER A 5 44.68 45.90 -16.03
C SER A 5 43.60 45.81 -14.96
N ILE A 6 42.34 45.88 -15.37
CA ILE A 6 41.18 45.58 -14.51
C ILE A 6 40.90 44.08 -14.60
N ALA A 7 41.08 43.36 -13.49
CA ALA A 7 40.67 41.97 -13.36
C ALA A 7 39.19 41.91 -12.95
N LEU A 8 38.35 41.35 -13.83
CA LEU A 8 36.92 41.15 -13.59
C LEU A 8 36.73 39.81 -12.87
N PHE A 9 36.37 39.83 -11.59
CA PHE A 9 35.97 38.63 -10.84
C PHE A 9 34.51 38.30 -11.12
N LEU A 10 34.26 37.21 -11.84
CA LEU A 10 32.93 36.64 -12.05
C LEU A 10 32.57 35.79 -10.84
N THR A 11 31.66 36.26 -9.98
CA THR A 11 31.12 35.49 -8.85
C THR A 11 30.01 34.56 -9.33
N LEU A 12 30.30 33.25 -9.34
CA LEU A 12 29.31 32.20 -9.58
C LEU A 12 28.40 32.06 -8.34
N LEU A 13 27.15 32.53 -8.44
CA LEU A 13 26.14 32.28 -7.42
C LEU A 13 25.60 30.85 -7.58
N LEU A 14 26.07 29.93 -6.73
CA LEU A 14 25.50 28.60 -6.58
C LEU A 14 24.16 28.71 -5.82
N SER A 15 23.05 28.68 -6.55
CA SER A 15 21.72 28.51 -5.93
C SER A 15 21.61 27.10 -5.35
N ALA A 16 21.65 26.99 -4.03
CA ALA A 16 21.29 25.77 -3.33
C ALA A 16 19.80 25.49 -3.55
N ALA A 17 19.49 24.52 -4.39
CA ALA A 17 18.13 23.99 -4.53
C ALA A 17 17.71 23.41 -3.19
N HIS A 18 16.89 24.15 -2.44
CA HIS A 18 16.26 23.64 -1.23
C HIS A 18 15.23 22.61 -1.68
N ALA A 19 15.47 21.33 -1.36
CA ALA A 19 14.46 20.30 -1.51
C ALA A 19 13.23 20.72 -0.69
N ALA A 20 12.07 20.82 -1.36
CA ALA A 20 10.82 21.11 -0.67
C ALA A 20 10.58 20.03 0.41
N PRO A 21 10.12 20.40 1.61
CA PRO A 21 9.80 19.43 2.65
C PRO A 21 8.78 18.44 2.10
N ALA A 22 8.92 17.16 2.47
CA ALA A 22 7.94 16.15 2.10
C ALA A 22 6.54 16.58 2.58
N PRO A 23 5.50 16.45 1.75
CA PRO A 23 4.16 16.89 2.10
C PRO A 23 3.71 16.17 3.38
N MET A 24 3.26 16.93 4.37
CA MET A 24 2.72 16.36 5.61
C MET A 24 1.33 15.78 5.35
N PRO A 25 0.99 14.62 5.96
CA PRO A 25 -0.36 14.10 5.86
C PRO A 25 -1.36 15.02 6.57
N GLN A 26 -2.54 15.15 5.99
CA GLN A 26 -3.71 15.72 6.65
C GLN A 26 -4.56 14.59 7.22
N GLN A 27 -4.90 14.65 8.50
CA GLN A 27 -5.89 13.74 9.06
C GLN A 27 -7.29 14.09 8.54
N VAL A 28 -8.04 13.07 8.13
CA VAL A 28 -9.44 13.17 7.73
C VAL A 28 -10.27 12.11 8.42
N ASP A 29 -11.54 12.43 8.67
CA ASP A 29 -12.50 11.54 9.31
C ASP A 29 -13.52 11.01 8.29
N ILE A 30 -13.65 9.68 8.26
CA ILE A 30 -14.52 8.95 7.35
C ILE A 30 -15.62 8.30 8.18
N PRO A 31 -16.90 8.66 7.98
CA PRO A 31 -17.99 8.04 8.71
C PRO A 31 -18.12 6.54 8.44
N LEU A 32 -18.26 5.75 9.51
CA LEU A 32 -18.61 4.33 9.48
C LEU A 32 -19.91 4.10 10.25
N ALA A 33 -20.61 2.99 9.95
CA ALA A 33 -21.73 2.56 10.78
C ALA A 33 -21.30 2.21 12.22
N SER A 34 -20.03 1.82 12.40
CA SER A 34 -19.45 1.43 13.69
C SER A 34 -18.69 2.56 14.40
N GLY A 35 -18.71 3.79 13.90
CA GLY A 35 -17.94 4.91 14.45
C GLY A 35 -17.29 5.78 13.38
N VAL A 36 -16.07 6.24 13.65
CA VAL A 36 -15.28 7.05 12.72
C VAL A 36 -14.03 6.27 12.31
N LEU A 37 -13.73 6.27 11.02
CA LEU A 37 -12.46 5.80 10.48
C LEU A 37 -11.57 7.01 10.24
N HIS A 38 -10.51 7.14 11.04
CA HIS A 38 -9.47 8.12 10.80
C HIS A 38 -8.61 7.66 9.63
N ALA A 39 -8.18 8.62 8.81
CA ALA A 39 -7.27 8.37 7.70
C ALA A 39 -6.26 9.51 7.56
N GLN A 40 -5.10 9.19 7.01
CA GLN A 40 -4.07 10.16 6.67
C GLN A 40 -4.10 10.40 5.15
N LEU A 41 -4.26 11.65 4.75
CA LEU A 41 -4.38 12.07 3.36
C LEU A 41 -3.13 12.83 2.92
N TYR A 42 -2.49 12.33 1.88
CA TYR A 42 -1.52 13.08 1.09
C TYR A 42 -2.20 13.51 -0.21
N LYS A 43 -2.23 14.80 -0.51
CA LYS A 43 -2.87 15.34 -1.73
C LYS A 43 -1.87 16.23 -2.47
N PRO A 44 -1.77 16.15 -3.81
CA PRO A 44 -1.05 17.16 -4.57
C PRO A 44 -1.68 18.55 -4.40
N ASP A 45 -0.87 19.60 -4.57
CA ASP A 45 -1.34 20.98 -4.57
C ASP A 45 -2.30 21.24 -5.75
N GLY A 46 -3.24 22.17 -5.56
CA GLY A 46 -4.25 22.55 -6.55
C GLY A 46 -5.60 21.82 -6.40
N ASP A 47 -6.50 22.09 -7.35
CA ASP A 47 -7.92 21.73 -7.22
C ASP A 47 -8.27 20.32 -7.75
N GLY A 48 -7.33 19.63 -8.41
CA GLY A 48 -7.54 18.33 -9.03
C GLY A 48 -8.22 18.42 -10.41
N PRO A 49 -8.87 17.33 -10.90
CA PRO A 49 -9.11 16.06 -10.22
C PRO A 49 -7.90 15.11 -10.27
N PHE A 50 -7.47 14.61 -9.11
CA PHE A 50 -6.35 13.68 -8.98
C PHE A 50 -6.80 12.22 -9.06
N PRO A 51 -6.05 11.30 -9.70
CA PRO A 51 -6.15 9.89 -9.36
C PRO A 51 -5.89 9.72 -7.85
N THR A 52 -6.55 8.76 -7.22
CA THR A 52 -6.37 8.54 -5.78
C THR A 52 -6.12 7.07 -5.48
N VAL A 53 -5.12 6.79 -4.65
CA VAL A 53 -4.81 5.46 -4.15
C VAL A 53 -5.26 5.35 -2.70
N ILE A 54 -6.09 4.36 -2.38
CA ILE A 54 -6.33 3.95 -0.99
C ILE A 54 -5.25 2.93 -0.62
N ALA A 55 -4.38 3.30 0.31
CA ALA A 55 -3.21 2.53 0.73
C ALA A 55 -3.46 1.88 2.11
N LEU A 56 -3.46 0.55 2.16
CA LEU A 56 -3.94 -0.25 3.29
C LEU A 56 -2.78 -0.84 4.09
N HIS A 57 -2.59 -0.34 5.31
CA HIS A 57 -1.51 -0.78 6.19
C HIS A 57 -1.54 -2.30 6.49
N GLY A 58 -0.37 -2.88 6.76
CA GLY A 58 -0.22 -4.27 7.19
C GLY A 58 -0.68 -4.52 8.63
N CYS A 59 -0.41 -5.72 9.15
CA CYS A 59 -0.84 -6.11 10.50
C CYS A 59 -0.16 -5.28 11.62
N GLY A 60 0.90 -4.53 11.31
CA GLY A 60 1.60 -3.65 12.24
C GLY A 60 0.87 -2.34 12.56
N GLY A 61 -0.21 -2.00 11.83
CA GLY A 61 -0.87 -0.69 11.93
C GLY A 61 -0.30 0.34 10.94
N LEU A 62 -0.97 1.49 10.85
CA LEU A 62 -0.57 2.61 9.99
C LEU A 62 0.56 3.45 10.61
N GLY A 63 0.46 3.73 11.89
CA GLY A 63 1.31 4.63 12.65
C GLY A 63 1.39 4.25 14.11
N GLY A 64 2.07 5.08 14.91
CA GLY A 64 2.16 4.98 16.35
C GLY A 64 1.87 6.33 17.02
N HIS A 65 1.99 6.40 18.34
CA HIS A 65 1.61 7.57 19.12
C HIS A 65 2.33 8.87 18.72
N SER A 66 3.60 8.77 18.33
CA SER A 66 4.43 9.91 17.93
C SER A 66 4.44 10.20 16.43
N ASP A 67 3.93 9.27 15.61
CA ASP A 67 4.02 9.35 14.16
C ASP A 67 2.78 8.70 13.51
N PRO A 68 1.89 9.48 12.88
CA PRO A 68 0.64 8.95 12.34
C PRO A 68 0.85 8.04 11.12
N VAL A 69 2.02 8.04 10.48
CA VAL A 69 2.31 7.23 9.29
C VAL A 69 3.73 6.66 9.34
N LEU A 70 3.87 5.34 9.49
CA LEU A 70 5.17 4.66 9.50
C LEU A 70 5.97 4.96 8.20
N PRO A 71 7.32 5.03 8.28
CA PRO A 71 8.17 5.39 7.14
C PRO A 71 7.87 4.64 5.85
N ARG A 72 7.66 3.32 5.92
CA ARG A 72 7.33 2.49 4.75
C ARG A 72 6.12 2.98 3.95
N TYR A 73 5.09 3.51 4.61
CA TYR A 73 3.91 4.01 3.91
C TYR A 73 4.12 5.44 3.41
N ARG A 74 4.95 6.24 4.09
CA ARG A 74 5.38 7.56 3.61
C ARG A 74 6.20 7.46 2.34
N ASP A 75 7.11 6.49 2.26
CA ASP A 75 7.94 6.27 1.08
C ASP A 75 7.05 6.00 -0.15
N TRP A 76 6.06 5.10 -0.01
CA TRP A 76 5.08 4.85 -1.07
C TRP A 76 4.17 6.05 -1.34
N ALA A 77 3.74 6.78 -0.31
CA ALA A 77 2.94 7.98 -0.51
C ALA A 77 3.70 9.04 -1.32
N ALA A 78 4.99 9.23 -1.05
CA ALA A 78 5.85 10.16 -1.78
C ALA A 78 6.00 9.75 -3.26
N GLU A 79 6.23 8.46 -3.55
CA GLU A 79 6.32 7.97 -4.93
C GLU A 79 5.01 8.15 -5.70
N LEU A 80 3.86 7.86 -5.07
CA LEU A 80 2.55 8.01 -5.68
C LEU A 80 2.17 9.49 -5.89
N LEU A 81 2.52 10.38 -4.95
CA LEU A 81 2.35 11.82 -5.10
C LEU A 81 3.20 12.38 -6.24
N LYS A 82 4.44 11.91 -6.36
CA LYS A 82 5.34 12.27 -7.47
C LYS A 82 4.77 11.82 -8.82
N ALA A 83 4.02 10.72 -8.85
CA ALA A 83 3.26 10.26 -10.02
C ALA A 83 1.90 11.00 -10.20
N GLY A 84 1.61 12.03 -9.40
CA GLY A 84 0.42 12.86 -9.50
C GLY A 84 -0.84 12.30 -8.84
N SER A 85 -0.71 11.22 -8.05
CA SER A 85 -1.84 10.61 -7.33
C SER A 85 -1.94 11.13 -5.90
N ALA A 86 -3.17 11.40 -5.43
CA ALA A 86 -3.43 11.53 -4.00
C ALA A 86 -3.38 10.14 -3.33
N VAL A 87 -3.06 10.10 -2.05
CA VAL A 87 -2.96 8.86 -1.26
C VAL A 87 -3.75 9.01 0.02
N LEU A 88 -4.76 8.16 0.19
CA LEU A 88 -5.55 8.05 1.40
C LEU A 88 -5.12 6.78 2.15
N LEU A 89 -4.71 6.91 3.40
CA LEU A 89 -4.28 5.81 4.25
C LEU A 89 -5.25 5.66 5.43
N PRO A 90 -6.27 4.81 5.34
CA PRO A 90 -7.18 4.56 6.44
C PRO A 90 -6.48 3.81 7.58
N ASP A 91 -6.62 4.29 8.81
CA ASP A 91 -6.09 3.64 10.00
C ASP A 91 -7.12 2.68 10.61
N SER A 92 -7.20 1.45 10.07
CA SER A 92 -8.17 0.45 10.50
C SER A 92 -8.03 0.08 11.99
N TYR A 93 -6.81 0.19 12.56
CA TYR A 93 -6.52 -0.26 13.92
C TYR A 93 -6.59 0.89 14.92
N GLY A 94 -5.95 2.02 14.64
CA GLY A 94 -6.01 3.19 15.52
C GLY A 94 -7.43 3.73 15.69
N SER A 95 -8.25 3.70 14.63
CA SER A 95 -9.67 4.11 14.70
C SER A 95 -10.55 3.24 15.59
N ARG A 96 -10.05 2.08 16.00
CA ARG A 96 -10.73 1.14 16.90
C ARG A 96 -9.98 0.98 18.22
N GLU A 97 -8.99 1.84 18.46
CA GLU A 97 -8.15 1.85 19.66
C GLU A 97 -7.48 0.48 19.92
N VAL A 98 -7.17 -0.25 18.83
CA VAL A 98 -6.43 -1.51 18.91
C VAL A 98 -5.00 -1.31 18.40
N GLY A 99 -4.05 -1.98 19.07
CA GLY A 99 -2.66 -1.99 18.65
C GLY A 99 -2.39 -2.89 17.44
N PRO A 100 -1.11 -3.20 17.14
CA PRO A 100 -0.71 -4.14 16.11
C PRO A 100 -1.43 -5.48 16.24
N GLN A 101 -1.95 -5.99 15.12
CA GLN A 101 -2.75 -7.23 15.07
C GLN A 101 -1.97 -8.44 14.54
N CYS A 102 -0.66 -8.31 14.30
CA CYS A 102 0.16 -9.40 13.71
C CYS A 102 0.18 -10.69 14.53
N ARG A 103 0.00 -10.62 15.85
CA ARG A 103 0.13 -11.76 16.79
C ARG A 103 -1.15 -12.03 17.58
N VAL A 104 -2.26 -11.38 17.22
CA VAL A 104 -3.53 -11.53 17.94
C VAL A 104 -4.26 -12.76 17.39
N LYS A 105 -4.48 -13.77 18.24
CA LYS A 105 -5.15 -15.04 17.85
C LYS A 105 -6.63 -14.85 17.52
N GLU A 106 -7.32 -13.98 18.25
CA GLU A 106 -8.72 -13.62 18.00
C GLU A 106 -8.78 -12.19 17.45
N GLY A 107 -8.57 -12.04 16.14
CA GLY A 107 -8.50 -10.72 15.52
C GLY A 107 -9.78 -9.91 15.71
N HIS A 108 -9.68 -8.78 16.41
CA HIS A 108 -10.77 -7.82 16.60
C HIS A 108 -11.15 -7.11 15.29
N VAL A 109 -10.19 -6.96 14.38
CA VAL A 109 -10.36 -6.28 13.09
C VAL A 109 -10.06 -7.26 11.95
N LYS A 110 -11.12 -7.85 11.36
CA LYS A 110 -10.98 -8.94 10.39
C LYS A 110 -10.78 -8.37 8.99
N ALA A 111 -9.78 -8.92 8.28
CA ALA A 111 -9.48 -8.54 6.90
C ALA A 111 -10.70 -8.63 5.98
N ARG A 112 -11.53 -9.67 6.12
CA ARG A 112 -12.72 -9.92 5.29
C ARG A 112 -13.98 -9.13 5.67
N ARG A 113 -13.97 -8.39 6.78
CA ARG A 113 -15.16 -7.72 7.33
C ARG A 113 -14.89 -6.26 7.64
N GLU A 114 -14.28 -5.96 8.78
CA GLU A 114 -14.00 -4.57 9.19
C GLU A 114 -13.15 -3.85 8.15
N ARG A 115 -12.08 -4.48 7.66
CA ARG A 115 -11.18 -3.81 6.71
C ARG A 115 -11.79 -3.67 5.31
N VAL A 116 -12.68 -4.58 4.90
CA VAL A 116 -13.49 -4.38 3.68
C VAL A 116 -14.46 -3.21 3.85
N ALA A 117 -15.11 -3.10 5.01
CA ALA A 117 -15.97 -1.96 5.30
C ALA A 117 -15.19 -0.63 5.28
N ASP A 118 -13.97 -0.60 5.82
CA ASP A 118 -13.09 0.56 5.77
C ASP A 118 -12.74 0.96 4.33
N ILE A 119 -12.43 -0.01 3.45
CA ILE A 119 -12.16 0.23 2.02
C ILE A 119 -13.39 0.82 1.32
N VAL A 120 -14.57 0.25 1.56
CA VAL A 120 -15.83 0.70 0.95
C VAL A 120 -16.18 2.12 1.42
N ALA A 121 -16.06 2.39 2.72
CA ALA A 121 -16.32 3.71 3.28
C ALA A 121 -15.32 4.76 2.78
N SER A 122 -14.05 4.39 2.64
CA SER A 122 -13.01 5.26 2.07
C SER A 122 -13.33 5.65 0.63
N ARG A 123 -13.75 4.68 -0.21
CA ARG A 123 -14.23 4.97 -1.57
C ARG A 123 -15.45 5.88 -1.56
N ALA A 124 -16.44 5.60 -0.72
CA ALA A 124 -17.66 6.41 -0.62
C ALA A 124 -17.37 7.85 -0.17
N TRP A 125 -16.41 8.05 0.73
CA TRP A 125 -15.94 9.37 1.14
C TRP A 125 -15.22 10.08 -0.01
N LEU A 126 -14.32 9.39 -0.72
CA LEU A 126 -13.62 9.94 -1.89
C LEU A 126 -14.59 10.36 -3.02
N MET A 127 -15.69 9.61 -3.24
CA MET A 127 -16.72 9.98 -4.23
C MET A 127 -17.37 11.33 -3.96
N LYS A 128 -17.33 11.83 -2.73
CA LYS A 128 -17.93 13.12 -2.34
C LYS A 128 -16.96 14.29 -2.52
N GLN A 129 -15.68 14.02 -2.75
CA GLN A 129 -14.66 15.05 -2.87
C GLN A 129 -14.64 15.60 -4.31
N THR A 130 -14.54 16.92 -4.45
CA THR A 130 -14.48 17.60 -5.75
C THR A 130 -13.13 17.43 -6.43
N TRP A 131 -12.06 17.25 -5.66
CA TRP A 131 -10.69 17.10 -6.15
C TRP A 131 -10.33 15.67 -6.58
N VAL A 132 -11.24 14.69 -6.44
CA VAL A 132 -10.99 13.29 -6.80
C VAL A 132 -11.46 13.00 -8.22
N ALA A 133 -10.60 12.39 -9.03
CA ALA A 133 -11.00 11.75 -10.28
C ALA A 133 -11.76 10.45 -9.96
N ARG A 134 -13.09 10.54 -9.87
CA ARG A 134 -13.98 9.46 -9.36
C ARG A 134 -13.85 8.12 -10.08
N ASN A 135 -13.40 8.10 -11.34
CA ASN A 135 -13.16 6.89 -12.13
C ASN A 135 -11.70 6.38 -12.05
N ARG A 136 -10.84 7.02 -11.25
CA ARG A 136 -9.41 6.70 -11.08
C ARG A 136 -9.05 6.51 -9.61
N ILE A 137 -9.88 5.75 -8.88
CA ILE A 137 -9.56 5.31 -7.52
C ILE A 137 -9.00 3.89 -7.56
N SER A 138 -7.78 3.71 -7.06
CA SER A 138 -7.10 2.41 -7.01
C SER A 138 -6.80 1.99 -5.59
N LEU A 139 -6.45 0.72 -5.40
CA LEU A 139 -6.08 0.16 -4.10
C LEU A 139 -4.61 -0.28 -4.11
N ILE A 140 -3.91 -0.05 -3.02
CA ILE A 140 -2.67 -0.75 -2.68
C ILE A 140 -2.80 -1.28 -1.25
N GLY A 141 -2.30 -2.47 -0.97
CA GLY A 141 -2.21 -2.97 0.40
C GLY A 141 -1.02 -3.87 0.62
N TRP A 142 -0.58 -3.97 1.88
CA TRP A 142 0.54 -4.81 2.31
C TRP A 142 0.08 -5.85 3.33
N ALA A 143 0.58 -7.09 3.23
CA ALA A 143 0.29 -8.19 4.16
C ALA A 143 -1.22 -8.31 4.47
N ASN A 144 -1.63 -8.07 5.72
CA ASN A 144 -3.04 -8.09 6.12
C ASN A 144 -3.92 -7.09 5.35
N GLY A 145 -3.39 -5.91 4.99
CA GLY A 145 -4.07 -4.93 4.15
C GLY A 145 -4.25 -5.42 2.71
N ALA A 146 -3.24 -6.13 2.19
CA ALA A 146 -3.34 -6.82 0.90
C ALA A 146 -4.40 -7.93 0.94
N SER A 147 -4.45 -8.73 2.01
CA SER A 147 -5.51 -9.73 2.21
C SER A 147 -6.90 -9.10 2.27
N ALA A 148 -7.07 -7.96 2.95
CA ALA A 148 -8.34 -7.23 2.98
C ALA A 148 -8.75 -6.72 1.58
N LEU A 149 -7.79 -6.19 0.82
CA LEU A 149 -7.99 -5.81 -0.58
C LEU A 149 -8.44 -6.99 -1.44
N LEU A 150 -7.82 -8.17 -1.30
CA LEU A 150 -8.23 -9.37 -2.04
C LEU A 150 -9.68 -9.78 -1.75
N TRP A 151 -10.18 -9.55 -0.54
CA TRP A 151 -11.60 -9.70 -0.22
C TRP A 151 -12.44 -8.59 -0.86
N ALA A 152 -12.00 -7.33 -0.76
CA ALA A 152 -12.73 -6.17 -1.24
C ALA A 152 -12.95 -6.17 -2.76
N VAL A 153 -12.05 -6.77 -3.54
CA VAL A 153 -12.15 -6.83 -5.02
C VAL A 153 -12.96 -8.03 -5.55
N ARG A 154 -13.45 -8.92 -4.68
CA ARG A 154 -14.28 -10.04 -5.12
C ARG A 154 -15.61 -9.56 -5.72
N PRO A 155 -16.19 -10.26 -6.71
CA PRO A 155 -17.48 -9.89 -7.31
C PRO A 155 -18.62 -9.65 -6.30
N GLN A 156 -18.64 -10.41 -5.20
CA GLN A 156 -19.67 -10.30 -4.16
C GLN A 156 -19.64 -8.97 -3.39
N ASN A 157 -18.51 -8.25 -3.44
CA ASN A 157 -18.31 -6.96 -2.78
C ASN A 157 -18.42 -5.78 -3.76
N ALA A 158 -19.02 -5.99 -4.94
CA ALA A 158 -19.31 -4.89 -5.86
C ALA A 158 -20.24 -3.85 -5.22
N ALA A 159 -19.99 -2.57 -5.53
CA ALA A 159 -20.91 -1.51 -5.17
C ALA A 159 -22.29 -1.79 -5.81
N ARG A 160 -23.36 -1.52 -5.06
CA ARG A 160 -24.75 -1.74 -5.52
C ARG A 160 -25.35 -0.53 -6.22
N ASP A 161 -24.66 0.60 -6.20
CA ASP A 161 -25.06 1.83 -6.88
C ASP A 161 -24.37 1.95 -8.25
N ALA A 162 -24.71 3.00 -9.00
CA ALA A 162 -24.11 3.27 -10.30
C ALA A 162 -22.72 3.96 -10.22
N SER A 163 -22.09 4.01 -9.03
CA SER A 163 -20.81 4.72 -8.88
C SER A 163 -19.65 3.92 -9.49
N PRO A 164 -18.63 4.57 -10.10
CA PRO A 164 -17.49 3.88 -10.70
C PRO A 164 -16.72 3.02 -9.69
N ASP A 165 -16.47 1.75 -10.00
CA ASP A 165 -15.70 0.85 -9.13
C ASP A 165 -14.22 1.27 -9.02
N PHE A 166 -13.41 0.50 -8.29
CA PHE A 166 -11.97 0.68 -8.28
C PHE A 166 -11.37 0.43 -9.67
N ARG A 167 -10.41 1.29 -10.05
CA ARG A 167 -9.72 1.25 -11.35
C ARG A 167 -8.74 0.08 -11.44
N ALA A 168 -7.99 -0.15 -10.37
CA ALA A 168 -6.99 -1.20 -10.24
C ALA A 168 -6.67 -1.48 -8.77
N ALA A 169 -6.03 -2.61 -8.49
CA ALA A 169 -5.60 -3.01 -7.16
C ALA A 169 -4.21 -3.67 -7.20
N VAL A 170 -3.37 -3.39 -6.20
CA VAL A 170 -2.05 -4.02 -6.02
C VAL A 170 -1.93 -4.58 -4.61
N ALA A 171 -1.63 -5.87 -4.50
CA ALA A 171 -1.53 -6.62 -3.26
C ALA A 171 -0.09 -7.07 -3.03
N PHE A 172 0.60 -6.44 -2.09
CA PHE A 172 1.93 -6.83 -1.64
C PHE A 172 1.83 -7.96 -0.60
N TYR A 173 2.40 -9.11 -0.96
CA TYR A 173 2.60 -10.31 -0.15
C TYR A 173 1.39 -10.65 0.76
N PRO A 174 0.18 -10.80 0.19
CA PRO A 174 -1.00 -11.18 0.96
C PRO A 174 -0.90 -12.62 1.49
N ASP A 175 -1.59 -12.91 2.60
CA ASP A 175 -1.91 -14.30 2.92
C ASP A 175 -3.06 -14.79 2.02
N CYS A 176 -2.74 -15.68 1.09
CA CYS A 176 -3.67 -16.22 0.10
C CYS A 176 -4.29 -17.56 0.49
N ARG A 177 -3.86 -18.20 1.59
CA ARG A 177 -4.25 -19.61 1.92
C ARG A 177 -5.76 -19.81 1.95
N ILE A 178 -6.49 -18.90 2.61
CA ILE A 178 -7.94 -18.98 2.70
C ILE A 178 -8.57 -18.77 1.32
N SER A 179 -8.12 -17.74 0.58
CA SER A 179 -8.68 -17.40 -0.74
C SER A 179 -8.45 -18.49 -1.78
N ALA A 180 -7.28 -19.16 -1.75
CA ALA A 180 -6.95 -20.29 -2.62
C ALA A 180 -7.95 -21.45 -2.48
N GLY A 181 -8.45 -21.71 -1.26
CA GLY A 181 -9.43 -22.76 -0.99
C GLY A 181 -10.89 -22.39 -1.26
N LEU A 182 -11.20 -21.13 -1.60
CA LEU A 182 -12.57 -20.61 -1.69
C LEU A 182 -13.01 -20.19 -3.10
N GLY A 183 -12.27 -20.57 -4.14
CA GLY A 183 -12.55 -20.16 -5.52
C GLY A 183 -12.49 -18.65 -5.67
N TRP A 184 -11.31 -18.07 -5.42
CA TRP A 184 -11.13 -16.63 -5.54
C TRP A 184 -11.29 -16.16 -6.99
N SER A 185 -11.90 -14.98 -7.15
CA SER A 185 -12.00 -14.25 -8.40
C SER A 185 -12.08 -12.76 -8.08
N THR A 186 -11.71 -11.93 -9.05
CA THR A 186 -11.74 -10.48 -8.92
C THR A 186 -12.59 -9.84 -10.01
N ARG A 187 -13.24 -8.72 -9.67
CA ARG A 187 -13.93 -7.84 -10.63
C ARG A 187 -13.07 -6.64 -11.05
N VAL A 188 -11.91 -6.44 -10.42
CA VAL A 188 -11.00 -5.30 -10.60
C VAL A 188 -9.63 -5.83 -11.09
N PRO A 189 -8.93 -5.17 -12.03
CA PRO A 189 -7.53 -5.48 -12.35
C PRO A 189 -6.67 -5.54 -11.08
N THR A 190 -6.25 -6.74 -10.68
CA THR A 190 -5.55 -7.02 -9.43
C THR A 190 -4.16 -7.62 -9.70
N LEU A 191 -3.11 -6.91 -9.29
CA LEU A 191 -1.74 -7.39 -9.31
C LEU A 191 -1.35 -7.91 -7.93
N VAL A 192 -0.82 -9.13 -7.85
CA VAL A 192 -0.25 -9.73 -6.64
C VAL A 192 1.26 -9.73 -6.77
N LEU A 193 1.96 -9.14 -5.80
CA LEU A 193 3.41 -9.01 -5.77
C LEU A 193 3.93 -9.75 -4.54
N ILE A 194 4.73 -10.80 -4.69
CA ILE A 194 5.16 -11.63 -3.55
C ILE A 194 6.60 -12.09 -3.66
N GLY A 195 7.32 -12.15 -2.55
CA GLY A 195 8.67 -12.71 -2.49
C GLY A 195 8.66 -14.23 -2.61
N GLY A 196 9.58 -14.81 -3.36
CA GLY A 196 9.68 -16.25 -3.60
C GLY A 196 10.04 -17.05 -2.34
N ASN A 197 10.74 -16.43 -1.40
CA ASN A 197 11.16 -17.01 -0.13
C ASN A 197 10.26 -16.59 1.04
N ASP A 198 9.15 -15.89 0.79
CA ASP A 198 8.21 -15.47 1.84
C ASP A 198 7.67 -16.67 2.63
N ASP A 199 8.11 -16.78 3.88
CA ASP A 199 7.77 -17.82 4.85
C ASP A 199 6.78 -17.31 5.93
N VAL A 200 6.28 -16.09 5.79
CA VAL A 200 5.20 -15.51 6.61
C VAL A 200 3.85 -15.81 5.95
N SER A 201 3.72 -15.45 4.67
CA SER A 201 2.56 -15.73 3.85
C SER A 201 2.75 -17.09 3.16
N SER A 202 2.39 -17.23 1.89
CA SER A 202 2.67 -18.46 1.15
C SER A 202 2.65 -18.17 -0.36
N PRO A 203 3.82 -18.05 -1.00
CA PRO A 203 3.91 -17.89 -2.45
C PRO A 203 3.20 -18.99 -3.24
N PRO A 204 3.31 -20.29 -2.86
CA PRO A 204 2.54 -21.35 -3.51
C PRO A 204 1.03 -21.14 -3.41
N ALA A 205 0.51 -20.73 -2.24
CA ALA A 205 -0.93 -20.48 -2.09
C ALA A 205 -1.39 -19.28 -2.93
N CYS A 206 -0.58 -18.24 -3.07
CA CYS A 206 -0.91 -17.10 -3.93
C CYS A 206 -0.89 -17.45 -5.41
N ARG A 207 0.08 -18.28 -5.86
CA ARG A 207 0.05 -18.85 -7.21
C ARG A 207 -1.21 -19.67 -7.43
N GLN A 208 -1.50 -20.63 -6.56
CA GLN A 208 -2.72 -21.44 -6.62
C GLN A 208 -3.99 -20.59 -6.68
N MET A 209 -4.08 -19.53 -5.87
CA MET A 209 -5.23 -18.62 -5.85
C MET A 209 -5.42 -17.89 -7.18
N VAL A 210 -4.33 -17.37 -7.76
CA VAL A 210 -4.38 -16.62 -9.04
C VAL A 210 -4.60 -17.56 -10.22
N ASP A 211 -3.92 -18.70 -10.26
CA ASP A 211 -4.05 -19.70 -11.33
C ASP A 211 -5.43 -20.38 -11.32
N GLY A 212 -5.97 -20.63 -10.12
CA GLY A 212 -7.30 -21.22 -9.93
C GLY A 212 -8.46 -20.23 -10.11
N ALA A 213 -8.16 -18.95 -10.31
CA ALA A 213 -9.19 -17.98 -10.65
C ALA A 213 -9.64 -18.22 -12.10
N HIS A 214 -10.78 -18.90 -12.30
CA HIS A 214 -11.39 -19.12 -13.62
C HIS A 214 -12.58 -18.16 -13.87
N GLY A 215 -12.94 -17.89 -15.14
CA GLY A 215 -13.96 -16.89 -15.51
C GLY A 215 -13.33 -15.52 -15.83
N ARG A 216 -13.97 -14.38 -15.53
CA ARG A 216 -13.43 -13.00 -15.77
C ARG A 216 -12.14 -12.65 -14.98
N SER A 217 -11.33 -13.64 -14.65
CA SER A 217 -10.05 -13.61 -13.95
C SER A 217 -8.86 -13.20 -14.81
N ALA A 218 -9.06 -12.84 -16.08
CA ALA A 218 -8.07 -12.14 -16.92
C ALA A 218 -7.58 -10.82 -16.29
N LEU A 219 -8.26 -10.36 -15.24
CA LEU A 219 -7.93 -9.18 -14.47
C LEU A 219 -6.91 -9.45 -13.35
N ALA A 220 -6.55 -10.70 -13.04
CA ALA A 220 -5.55 -11.01 -12.02
C ALA A 220 -4.19 -11.36 -12.63
N ARG A 221 -3.11 -10.81 -12.07
CA ARG A 221 -1.72 -11.19 -12.39
C ARG A 221 -0.94 -11.39 -11.10
N ILE A 222 0.00 -12.33 -11.11
CA ILE A 222 0.98 -12.50 -10.02
C ILE A 222 2.39 -12.30 -10.55
N VAL A 223 3.24 -11.65 -9.74
CA VAL A 223 4.68 -11.58 -9.91
C VAL A 223 5.33 -12.13 -8.65
N VAL A 224 6.24 -13.08 -8.83
CA VAL A 224 7.00 -13.72 -7.76
C VAL A 224 8.46 -13.31 -7.90
N TYR A 225 8.99 -12.61 -6.91
CA TYR A 225 10.38 -12.14 -6.92
C TYR A 225 11.30 -13.20 -6.31
N PRO A 226 12.17 -13.88 -7.08
CA PRO A 226 13.06 -14.91 -6.56
C PRO A 226 13.95 -14.36 -5.44
N GLY A 227 14.23 -15.15 -4.41
CA GLY A 227 15.11 -14.73 -3.30
C GLY A 227 14.48 -13.80 -2.26
N ALA A 228 13.53 -12.96 -2.67
CA ALA A 228 12.91 -11.98 -1.79
C ALA A 228 12.01 -12.63 -0.73
N TYR A 229 12.04 -12.07 0.48
CA TYR A 229 11.22 -12.47 1.63
C TYR A 229 9.99 -11.57 1.78
N HIS A 230 9.25 -11.73 2.88
CA HIS A 230 8.18 -10.80 3.23
C HIS A 230 8.77 -9.40 3.47
N ASP A 231 7.97 -8.34 3.28
CA ASP A 231 8.42 -6.95 3.46
C ASP A 231 9.56 -6.50 2.51
N PHE A 232 9.76 -7.20 1.38
CA PHE A 232 10.83 -6.91 0.40
C PHE A 232 10.87 -5.47 -0.11
N ASP A 233 9.71 -4.79 -0.14
CA ASP A 233 9.53 -3.45 -0.69
C ASP A 233 9.98 -2.33 0.26
N ARG A 234 10.31 -2.64 1.51
CA ARG A 234 10.83 -1.64 2.47
C ARG A 234 12.16 -1.09 2.01
N ALA A 235 12.43 0.19 2.31
CA ALA A 235 13.76 0.73 2.20
C ALA A 235 14.65 0.28 3.37
N ASN A 236 15.90 -0.08 3.08
CA ASN A 236 17.00 -0.19 4.04
C ASN A 236 16.68 -0.98 5.32
N THR A 237 15.90 -2.05 5.20
CA THR A 237 15.53 -2.93 6.32
C THR A 237 16.35 -4.22 6.19
N PRO A 238 17.35 -4.46 7.04
CA PRO A 238 18.10 -5.71 7.03
C PRO A 238 17.18 -6.92 7.20
N LEU A 239 17.53 -8.03 6.55
CA LEU A 239 16.82 -9.29 6.73
C LEU A 239 16.91 -9.74 8.18
N HIS A 240 15.76 -10.01 8.80
CA HIS A 240 15.68 -10.50 10.16
C HIS A 240 14.48 -11.44 10.32
N ALA A 241 14.60 -12.38 11.23
CA ALA A 241 13.47 -13.21 11.65
C ALA A 241 12.49 -12.38 12.50
N LEU A 242 11.19 -12.63 12.33
CA LEU A 242 10.18 -12.30 13.31
C LEU A 242 10.59 -12.97 14.62
N ALA A 243 10.70 -12.20 15.73
CA ALA A 243 11.23 -12.70 17.00
C ALA A 243 10.81 -14.15 17.26
N GLY A 244 11.79 -15.05 17.15
CA GLY A 244 11.61 -16.50 17.10
C GLY A 244 11.23 -17.08 18.46
N SER A 245 11.03 -18.39 18.47
CA SER A 245 10.97 -19.15 19.71
C SER A 245 12.24 -18.90 20.52
N THR A 246 12.15 -18.81 21.85
CA THR A 246 13.35 -18.78 22.72
C THR A 246 14.11 -20.12 22.72
N ASP A 247 13.57 -21.13 22.04
CA ASP A 247 14.17 -22.44 21.83
C ASP A 247 15.04 -22.46 20.56
N ALA A 248 16.36 -22.57 20.74
CA ALA A 248 17.35 -22.62 19.66
C ALA A 248 17.21 -23.84 18.73
N ALA A 249 16.44 -24.87 19.11
CA ALA A 249 16.17 -26.02 18.26
C ALA A 249 15.00 -25.79 17.28
N THR A 250 14.22 -24.73 17.48
CA THR A 250 13.12 -24.38 16.57
C THR A 250 13.66 -23.48 15.46
N PRO A 251 13.52 -23.84 14.16
CA PRO A 251 13.91 -22.95 13.08
C PRO A 251 13.16 -21.63 13.18
N ASP A 252 13.88 -20.53 12.98
CA ASP A 252 13.26 -19.21 12.82
C ASP A 252 12.22 -19.26 11.70
N ARG A 253 11.01 -18.77 11.99
CA ARG A 253 9.91 -18.72 11.03
C ARG A 253 9.47 -17.28 10.83
N GLY A 254 9.35 -16.91 9.56
CA GLY A 254 8.90 -15.60 9.14
C GLY A 254 10.08 -14.63 9.13
N HIS A 255 10.62 -14.39 7.94
CA HIS A 255 11.69 -13.44 7.72
C HIS A 255 11.14 -12.22 7.00
N LEU A 256 11.58 -11.05 7.46
CA LEU A 256 11.25 -9.75 6.92
C LEU A 256 12.52 -9.05 6.50
N GLY A 257 12.52 -8.38 5.35
CA GLY A 257 13.68 -7.59 4.96
C GLY A 257 13.59 -7.07 3.55
N THR A 258 14.33 -6.01 3.28
CA THR A 258 14.48 -5.42 1.96
C THR A 258 15.14 -6.40 1.00
N ASP A 259 14.60 -6.48 -0.21
CA ASP A 259 15.30 -6.96 -1.39
C ASP A 259 15.33 -5.80 -2.39
N ALA A 260 16.52 -5.25 -2.66
CA ALA A 260 16.64 -4.00 -3.40
C ALA A 260 16.23 -4.15 -4.88
N GLU A 261 16.47 -5.31 -5.47
CA GLU A 261 16.10 -5.61 -6.86
C GLU A 261 14.58 -5.81 -6.95
N ALA A 262 14.01 -6.68 -6.12
CA ALA A 262 12.57 -6.92 -6.06
C ALA A 262 11.79 -5.64 -5.76
N ARG A 263 12.30 -4.78 -4.88
CA ARG A 263 11.71 -3.46 -4.58
C ARG A 263 11.67 -2.57 -5.81
N ALA A 264 12.81 -2.44 -6.52
CA ALA A 264 12.89 -1.58 -7.70
C ALA A 264 11.99 -2.08 -8.84
N GLU A 265 11.92 -3.40 -9.05
CA GLU A 265 10.99 -4.00 -10.01
C GLU A 265 9.53 -3.81 -9.61
N ALA A 266 9.20 -4.03 -8.34
CA ALA A 266 7.84 -3.82 -7.85
C ALA A 266 7.39 -2.37 -8.02
N GLN A 267 8.26 -1.38 -7.80
CA GLN A 267 7.94 0.02 -8.05
C GLN A 267 7.56 0.28 -9.53
N LYS A 268 8.25 -0.35 -10.48
CA LYS A 268 7.92 -0.27 -11.91
C LYS A 268 6.58 -0.94 -12.21
N GLU A 269 6.39 -2.17 -11.73
CA GLU A 269 5.14 -2.92 -11.93
C GLU A 269 3.93 -2.18 -11.32
N VAL A 270 4.08 -1.53 -10.16
CA VAL A 270 3.04 -0.69 -9.56
C VAL A 270 2.74 0.53 -10.42
N ALA A 271 3.78 1.25 -10.87
CA ALA A 271 3.59 2.44 -11.72
C ALA A 271 2.85 2.09 -13.02
N GLU A 272 3.27 1.02 -13.68
CA GLU A 272 2.63 0.53 -14.91
C GLU A 272 1.20 0.04 -14.67
N TRP A 273 0.95 -0.65 -13.56
CA TRP A 273 -0.39 -1.17 -13.23
C TRP A 273 -1.40 -0.06 -12.95
N LEU A 274 -0.96 0.99 -12.24
CA LEU A 274 -1.81 2.11 -11.86
C LEU A 274 -2.01 3.14 -12.98
N ALA A 275 -1.11 3.21 -13.96
CA ALA A 275 -1.22 4.11 -15.12
C ALA A 275 -2.25 3.67 -16.17
N ARG A 276 -2.79 2.45 -16.05
CA ARG A 276 -3.73 1.87 -17.02
C ARG A 276 -5.01 2.69 -17.17
#